data_AF-A0A1C3RDS1-F1
#
_entry.id   AF-A0A1C3RDS1-F1
#
_cell.length_a   1.000
_cell.length_b   1.000
_cell.length_c   1.000
_cell.angle_alpha   90.00
_cell.angle_beta   90.00
_cell.angle_gamma   90.00
#
_symmetry.space_group_name_H-M   'P 1'
#
loop_
_entity.id
_entity.type
_entity.pdbx_description
1 polymer ?
#
loop_
_entity_poly.entity_id
_entity_poly.type
_entity_poly.pdbx_seq_one_letter_code
_entity_poly.pdbx_strand_id
1 'polypeptide(L)'
;MTELAELPLWQRIELAKAQLEPVQSDYRVVFDADIDQPSSVLVPDPNWMAMALHGGVLPPVSVYHELEHDEEGKITNAHILHETAPLGPMSEEEAIEYLVKKDTPEHVWKAVKNGNSIKLVICKKDQLPASREWRNAWKNNQEKVNDDYLYSN
;
A
#
# COMPACT_ATOMS: atom_id res chain seq x y z
N MET A 1 11.90 5.14 -28.53
CA MET A 1 11.87 5.43 -27.09
C MET A 1 12.02 4.09 -26.40
N THR A 2 13.03 3.90 -25.55
CA THR A 2 13.07 2.71 -24.68
C THR A 2 11.85 2.80 -23.79
N GLU A 3 10.94 1.83 -23.89
CA GLU A 3 9.78 1.80 -23.01
C GLU A 3 10.29 1.55 -21.60
N LEU A 4 9.86 2.36 -20.62
CA LEU A 4 10.26 2.19 -19.21
C LEU A 4 10.09 0.75 -18.73
N ALA A 5 9.11 0.03 -19.29
CA ALA A 5 8.83 -1.38 -19.03
C ALA A 5 10.00 -2.35 -19.32
N GLU A 6 10.93 -2.00 -20.21
CA GLU A 6 12.09 -2.85 -20.55
C GLU A 6 13.26 -2.67 -19.57
N LEU A 7 13.19 -1.66 -18.70
CA LEU A 7 14.24 -1.35 -17.73
C LEU A 7 14.03 -2.13 -16.43
N PRO A 8 15.12 -2.49 -15.71
CA PRO A 8 14.98 -3.09 -14.39
C PRO A 8 14.31 -2.09 -13.43
N LEU A 9 13.57 -2.64 -12.45
CA LEU A 9 12.77 -1.85 -11.50
C LEU A 9 13.54 -0.69 -10.85
N TRP A 10 14.78 -0.92 -10.43
CA TRP A 10 15.58 0.12 -9.78
C TRP A 10 15.81 1.32 -10.69
N GLN A 11 16.04 1.10 -11.99
CA GLN A 11 16.26 2.17 -12.97
C GLN A 11 14.94 2.88 -13.31
N ARG A 12 13.83 2.15 -13.39
CA ARG A 12 12.49 2.74 -13.52
C ARG A 12 12.19 3.69 -12.36
N ILE A 13 12.46 3.26 -11.12
CA ILE A 13 12.26 4.07 -9.91
C ILE A 13 13.17 5.29 -9.92
N GLU A 14 14.45 5.14 -10.24
CA GLU A 14 15.41 6.25 -10.27
C GLU A 14 14.99 7.33 -11.29
N LEU A 15 14.64 6.92 -12.51
CA LEU A 15 14.16 7.83 -13.55
C LEU A 15 12.86 8.52 -13.14
N ALA A 16 11.91 7.77 -12.56
CA ALA A 16 10.65 8.33 -12.11
C ALA A 16 10.86 9.37 -11.00
N LYS A 17 11.73 9.12 -10.01
CA LYS A 17 12.07 10.10 -8.96
C LYS A 17 12.71 11.36 -9.51
N ALA A 18 13.47 11.26 -10.60
CA ALA A 18 14.13 12.41 -11.22
C ALA A 18 13.19 13.25 -12.10
N GLN A 19 12.07 12.68 -12.57
CA GLN A 19 11.21 13.28 -13.60
C GLN A 19 9.81 13.61 -13.13
N LEU A 20 9.28 12.88 -12.15
CA LEU A 20 7.91 13.05 -11.66
C LEU A 20 7.87 13.95 -10.44
N GLU A 21 6.91 14.87 -10.43
CA GLU A 21 6.61 15.67 -9.26
C GLU A 21 5.97 14.79 -8.17
N PRO A 22 6.43 14.86 -6.91
CA PRO A 22 5.86 14.07 -5.83
C PRO A 22 4.38 14.41 -5.58
N VAL A 23 3.54 13.38 -5.41
CA VAL A 23 2.09 13.55 -5.18
C VAL A 23 1.73 13.14 -3.76
N GLN A 24 1.33 14.10 -2.92
CA GLN A 24 0.89 13.81 -1.56
C GLN A 24 -0.59 13.41 -1.55
N SER A 25 -0.85 12.12 -1.31
CA SER A 25 -2.20 11.64 -1.04
C SER A 25 -2.68 12.05 0.35
N ASP A 26 -3.98 12.35 0.46
CA ASP A 26 -4.68 12.53 1.73
C ASP A 26 -5.23 11.23 2.31
N TYR A 27 -5.22 10.12 1.56
CA TYR A 27 -5.63 8.82 2.09
C TYR A 27 -4.64 8.29 3.14
N ARG A 28 -5.19 7.63 4.15
CA ARG A 28 -4.49 7.00 5.27
C ARG A 28 -5.09 5.62 5.47
N VAL A 29 -4.23 4.62 5.57
CA VAL A 29 -4.65 3.25 5.90
C VAL A 29 -4.33 3.02 7.38
N VAL A 30 -5.37 2.92 8.20
CA VAL A 30 -5.25 2.64 9.62
C VAL A 30 -5.55 1.16 9.83
N PHE A 31 -4.67 0.44 10.51
CA PHE A 31 -4.86 -1.00 10.70
C PHE A 31 -4.31 -1.53 12.03
N ASP A 32 -4.95 -2.59 12.52
CA ASP A 32 -4.57 -3.33 13.72
C ASP A 32 -3.95 -4.68 13.33
N ALA A 33 -2.62 -4.72 13.25
CA ALA A 33 -1.89 -5.95 12.98
C ALA A 33 -1.87 -6.90 14.18
N ASP A 34 -1.82 -6.33 15.40
CA ASP A 34 -1.77 -7.03 16.67
C ASP A 34 -2.79 -6.39 17.63
N ILE A 35 -3.48 -7.21 18.42
CA ILE A 35 -4.48 -6.77 19.40
C ILE A 35 -3.83 -5.99 20.55
N ASP A 36 -2.59 -6.28 20.90
CA ASP A 36 -1.91 -5.66 22.05
C ASP A 36 -1.12 -4.39 21.66
N GLN A 37 -1.01 -4.09 20.35
CA GLN A 37 -0.29 -2.94 19.83
C GLN A 37 -1.24 -1.83 19.36
N PRO A 38 -0.88 -0.54 19.47
CA PRO A 38 -1.68 0.53 18.86
C PRO A 38 -1.82 0.36 17.35
N SER A 39 -2.88 0.96 16.79
CA SER A 39 -3.10 0.96 15.35
C SER A 39 -1.92 1.56 14.60
N SER A 40 -1.53 0.89 13.53
CA SER A 40 -0.57 1.40 12.56
C SER A 40 -1.26 2.32 11.58
N VAL A 41 -0.55 3.34 11.10
CA VAL A 41 -1.03 4.25 10.05
C VAL A 41 -0.02 4.23 8.92
N LEU A 42 -0.42 3.65 7.78
CA LEU A 42 0.31 3.70 6.54
C LEU A 42 -0.06 4.99 5.80
N VAL A 43 0.98 5.72 5.41
CA VAL A 43 0.92 6.95 4.63
C VAL A 43 1.64 6.69 3.31
N PRO A 44 0.98 6.88 2.15
CA PRO A 44 1.66 6.72 0.87
C PRO A 44 2.84 7.69 0.75
N ASP A 45 4.00 7.16 0.33
CA ASP A 45 5.15 8.02 -0.01
C ASP A 45 4.82 8.87 -1.25
N PRO A 46 5.12 10.18 -1.25
CA PRO A 46 4.78 11.04 -2.39
C PRO A 46 5.42 10.66 -3.72
N ASN A 47 6.65 10.16 -3.71
CA ASN A 47 7.31 9.71 -4.95
C ASN A 47 6.69 8.40 -5.44
N TRP A 48 6.41 7.47 -4.51
CA TRP A 48 5.72 6.23 -4.84
C TRP A 48 4.33 6.49 -5.42
N MET A 49 3.58 7.43 -4.84
CA MET A 49 2.25 7.81 -5.35
C MET A 49 2.35 8.39 -6.76
N ALA A 50 3.32 9.27 -7.02
CA ALA A 50 3.56 9.79 -8.36
C ALA A 50 3.86 8.66 -9.38
N MET A 51 4.65 7.66 -8.99
CA MET A 51 4.93 6.47 -9.83
C MET A 51 3.67 5.64 -10.11
N ALA A 52 2.82 5.46 -9.10
CA ALA A 52 1.57 4.71 -9.22
C ALA A 52 0.60 5.38 -10.20
N LEU A 53 0.44 6.70 -10.07
CA LEU A 53 -0.44 7.50 -10.92
C LEU A 53 0.09 7.63 -12.36
N HIS A 54 1.41 7.72 -12.54
CA HIS A 54 2.02 7.77 -13.87
C HIS A 54 1.96 6.42 -14.59
N GLY A 55 2.10 5.31 -13.85
CA GLY A 55 2.19 3.97 -14.43
C GLY A 55 3.52 3.69 -15.12
N GLY A 56 3.72 2.43 -15.54
CA GLY A 56 4.92 1.98 -16.24
C GLY A 56 6.16 1.81 -15.34
N VAL A 57 6.01 1.98 -14.03
CA VAL A 57 7.12 1.90 -13.05
C VAL A 57 6.99 0.67 -12.17
N LEU A 58 5.85 0.54 -11.47
CA LEU A 58 5.66 -0.44 -10.40
C LEU A 58 5.28 -1.82 -10.96
N PRO A 59 5.83 -2.92 -10.42
CA PRO A 59 5.39 -4.27 -10.79
C PRO A 59 4.01 -4.56 -10.20
N PRO A 60 3.29 -5.59 -10.67
CA PRO A 60 2.07 -6.07 -10.02
C PRO A 60 2.32 -6.46 -8.55
N VAL A 61 1.32 -6.25 -7.68
CA VAL A 61 1.47 -6.54 -6.24
C VAL A 61 1.75 -8.01 -5.97
N SER A 62 1.21 -8.93 -6.79
CA SER A 62 1.44 -10.37 -6.66
C SER A 62 2.93 -10.74 -6.73
N VAL A 63 3.72 -9.97 -7.49
CA VAL A 63 5.18 -10.19 -7.60
C VAL A 63 5.86 -10.05 -6.24
N TYR A 64 5.38 -9.16 -5.36
CA TYR A 64 5.90 -9.04 -3.99
C TYR A 64 5.51 -10.23 -3.10
N HIS A 65 4.35 -10.86 -3.35
CA HIS A 65 3.88 -12.03 -2.62
C HIS A 65 4.54 -13.33 -3.09
N GLU A 66 5.04 -13.34 -4.32
CA GLU A 66 5.78 -14.45 -4.92
C GLU A 66 7.27 -14.45 -4.55
N LEU A 67 7.76 -13.45 -3.81
CA LEU A 67 9.16 -13.40 -3.39
C LEU A 67 9.49 -14.56 -2.45
N GLU A 68 10.48 -15.34 -2.85
CA GLU A 68 11.02 -16.45 -2.07
C GLU A 68 12.21 -15.96 -1.25
N HIS A 69 12.26 -16.39 0.01
CA HIS A 69 13.34 -16.08 0.93
C HIS A 69 14.08 -17.36 1.32
N ASP A 70 15.41 -17.30 1.36
CA ASP A 70 16.22 -18.37 1.94
C ASP A 70 16.14 -18.40 3.48
N GLU A 71 16.84 -19.35 4.10
CA GLU A 71 16.87 -19.51 5.57
C GLU A 71 17.43 -18.28 6.30
N GLU A 72 18.20 -17.43 5.61
CA GLU A 72 18.77 -16.17 6.13
C GLU A 72 17.86 -14.96 5.84
N GLY A 73 16.72 -15.16 5.17
CA GLY A 73 15.77 -14.12 4.82
C GLY A 73 16.12 -13.33 3.56
N LYS A 74 17.14 -13.75 2.80
CA LYS A 74 17.53 -13.11 1.54
C LYS A 74 16.61 -13.58 0.41
N ILE A 75 16.20 -12.63 -0.42
CA ILE A 75 15.33 -12.91 -1.58
C ILE A 75 16.13 -13.69 -2.64
N THR A 76 15.66 -14.88 -3.02
CA THR A 76 16.33 -15.78 -3.97
C THR A 76 15.90 -15.53 -5.42
N ASN A 77 14.66 -15.09 -5.62
CA ASN A 77 14.04 -14.91 -6.93
C ASN A 77 13.82 -13.44 -7.31
N ALA A 78 14.62 -12.50 -6.79
CA ALA A 78 14.42 -11.05 -6.95
C ALA A 78 14.33 -10.55 -8.41
N HIS A 79 14.82 -11.33 -9.38
CA HIS A 79 14.73 -11.04 -10.82
C HIS A 79 13.28 -10.83 -11.30
N ILE A 80 12.29 -11.46 -10.66
CA ILE A 80 10.87 -11.32 -11.04
C ILE A 80 10.36 -9.88 -10.91
N LEU A 81 10.94 -9.08 -10.01
CA LEU A 81 10.62 -7.64 -9.86
C LEU A 81 11.05 -6.83 -11.08
N HIS A 82 12.07 -7.29 -11.79
CA HIS A 82 12.65 -6.60 -12.95
C HIS A 82 12.02 -7.07 -14.26
N GLU A 83 11.74 -8.36 -14.37
CA GLU A 83 11.25 -9.01 -15.59
C GLU A 83 9.74 -8.90 -15.77
N THR A 84 8.98 -8.81 -14.68
CA THR A 84 7.53 -8.66 -14.78
C THR A 84 7.17 -7.28 -15.32
N ALA A 85 6.31 -7.26 -16.35
CA ALA A 85 5.80 -6.04 -16.95
C ALA A 85 5.17 -5.13 -15.89
N PRO A 86 5.50 -3.83 -15.84
CA PRO A 86 4.89 -2.90 -14.91
C PRO A 86 3.39 -2.75 -15.16
N LEU A 87 2.67 -2.38 -14.10
CA LEU A 87 1.29 -1.94 -14.21
C LEU A 87 1.21 -0.62 -14.99
N GLY A 88 0.07 -0.42 -15.66
CA GLY A 88 -0.29 0.88 -16.24
C GLY A 88 -0.58 1.93 -15.15
N PRO A 89 -1.01 3.14 -15.57
CA PRO A 89 -1.45 4.18 -14.65
C PRO A 89 -2.59 3.67 -13.77
N MET A 90 -2.51 3.93 -12.46
CA MET A 90 -3.57 3.60 -11.50
C MET A 90 -4.31 4.87 -11.05
N SER A 91 -5.57 4.74 -10.64
CA SER A 91 -6.24 5.77 -9.84
C SER A 91 -5.61 5.89 -8.45
N GLU A 92 -5.91 6.98 -7.72
CA GLU A 92 -5.45 7.12 -6.34
C GLU A 92 -5.97 5.98 -5.46
N GLU A 93 -7.23 5.59 -5.62
CA GLU A 93 -7.88 4.48 -4.90
C GLU A 93 -7.22 3.14 -5.23
N GLU A 94 -6.98 2.85 -6.51
CA GLU A 94 -6.28 1.62 -6.94
C GLU A 94 -4.87 1.55 -6.35
N ALA A 95 -4.16 2.69 -6.28
CA ALA A 95 -2.85 2.79 -5.67
C ALA A 95 -2.91 2.54 -4.14
N ILE A 96 -3.96 3.00 -3.45
CA ILE A 96 -4.16 2.67 -2.02
C ILE A 96 -4.47 1.18 -1.85
N GLU A 97 -5.34 0.59 -2.67
CA GLU A 97 -5.61 -0.86 -2.61
C GLU A 97 -4.34 -1.68 -2.84
N TYR A 98 -3.47 -1.22 -3.75
CA TYR A 98 -2.17 -1.81 -3.99
C TYR A 98 -1.30 -1.77 -2.73
N LEU A 99 -1.18 -0.61 -2.07
CA LEU A 99 -0.40 -0.47 -0.83
C LEU A 99 -0.96 -1.32 0.31
N VAL A 100 -2.29 -1.43 0.44
CA VAL A 100 -2.92 -2.32 1.42
C VAL A 100 -2.45 -3.74 1.22
N LYS A 101 -2.50 -4.26 -0.01
CA LYS A 101 -2.08 -5.63 -0.31
C LYS A 101 -0.57 -5.83 -0.17
N LYS A 102 0.24 -4.83 -0.47
CA LYS A 102 1.71 -4.90 -0.47
C LYS A 102 2.32 -4.74 0.93
N ASP A 103 1.89 -3.73 1.68
CA ASP A 103 2.59 -3.24 2.88
C ASP A 103 1.78 -3.47 4.18
N THR A 104 0.58 -4.04 4.09
CA THR A 104 -0.21 -4.45 5.27
C THR A 104 -0.21 -5.98 5.42
N PRO A 105 -0.09 -6.54 6.63
CA PRO A 105 -0.12 -8.00 6.83
C PRO A 105 -1.37 -8.67 6.26
N GLU A 106 -1.22 -9.86 5.67
CA GLU A 106 -2.32 -10.54 4.99
C GLU A 106 -3.55 -10.80 5.86
N HIS A 107 -3.34 -11.17 7.12
CA HIS A 107 -4.43 -11.47 8.05
C HIS A 107 -5.28 -10.25 8.43
N VAL A 108 -4.79 -9.04 8.15
CA VAL A 108 -5.50 -7.78 8.39
C VAL A 108 -6.46 -7.52 7.24
N TRP A 109 -5.97 -7.46 6.00
CA TRP A 109 -6.79 -7.08 4.86
C TRP A 109 -7.69 -8.24 4.37
N LYS A 110 -7.29 -9.51 4.57
CA LYS A 110 -8.20 -10.65 4.33
C LYS A 110 -9.36 -10.68 5.33
N ALA A 111 -9.16 -10.17 6.55
CA ALA A 111 -10.20 -10.12 7.58
C ALA A 111 -11.27 -9.06 7.31
N VAL A 112 -11.05 -8.10 6.41
CA VAL A 112 -12.06 -7.08 6.05
C VAL A 112 -13.36 -7.73 5.54
N LYS A 113 -13.27 -8.85 4.81
CA LYS A 113 -14.44 -9.52 4.23
C LYS A 113 -15.16 -10.46 5.21
N ASN A 114 -14.42 -11.09 6.12
CA ASN A 114 -14.90 -12.25 6.89
C ASN A 114 -14.69 -12.12 8.41
N GLY A 115 -14.13 -11.00 8.88
CA GLY A 115 -13.78 -10.77 10.27
C GLY A 115 -14.98 -10.34 11.13
N ASN A 116 -14.87 -10.58 12.43
CA ASN A 116 -15.81 -10.11 13.44
C ASN A 116 -15.42 -8.76 14.07
N SER A 117 -14.29 -8.18 13.65
CA SER A 117 -13.76 -6.91 14.12
C SER A 117 -13.23 -6.06 12.95
N ILE A 118 -13.26 -4.73 13.14
CA ILE A 118 -12.73 -3.78 12.16
C ILE A 118 -11.22 -3.73 12.34
N LYS A 119 -10.49 -4.36 11.41
CA LYS A 119 -9.01 -4.40 11.43
C LYS A 119 -8.33 -3.40 10.53
N LEU A 120 -9.05 -2.84 9.56
CA LEU A 120 -8.53 -1.92 8.56
C LEU A 120 -9.58 -0.87 8.22
N VAL A 121 -9.16 0.40 8.23
CA VAL A 121 -9.98 1.54 7.81
C VAL A 121 -9.15 2.40 6.86
N ILE A 122 -9.73 2.74 5.71
CA ILE A 122 -9.18 3.76 4.82
C ILE A 122 -9.91 5.06 5.11
N CYS A 123 -9.18 6.10 5.46
CA CYS A 123 -9.72 7.41 5.80
C CYS A 123 -8.89 8.54 5.16
N LYS A 124 -9.36 9.78 5.26
CA LYS A 124 -8.61 10.98 4.91
C LYS A 124 -7.82 11.50 6.11
N LYS A 125 -6.77 12.28 5.83
CA LYS A 125 -5.84 12.84 6.82
C LYS A 125 -6.55 13.64 7.92
N ASP A 126 -7.59 14.37 7.58
CA ASP A 126 -8.38 15.22 8.49
C ASP A 126 -9.30 14.43 9.44
N GLN A 127 -9.59 13.17 9.11
CA GLN A 127 -10.33 12.24 9.97
C GLN A 127 -9.44 11.63 11.07
N LEU A 128 -8.11 11.81 10.99
CA LEU A 128 -7.20 11.43 12.07
C LEU A 128 -7.08 12.54 13.11
N PRO A 129 -6.85 12.19 14.39
CA PRO A 129 -6.60 13.20 15.41
C PRO A 129 -5.42 14.10 15.04
N ALA A 130 -5.63 15.42 15.13
CA ALA A 130 -4.62 16.41 14.76
C ALA A 130 -3.38 16.35 15.67
N SER A 131 -3.55 16.07 16.96
CA SER A 131 -2.45 15.85 17.89
C SER A 131 -2.07 14.37 17.94
N ARG A 132 -0.76 14.10 17.92
CA ARG A 132 -0.19 12.75 18.02
C ARG A 132 0.22 12.36 19.44
N GLU A 133 -0.23 13.13 20.44
CA GLU A 133 0.16 12.98 21.84
C GLU A 133 -0.17 11.58 22.40
N TRP A 134 -1.25 10.97 21.93
CA TRP A 134 -1.71 9.65 22.35
C TRP A 134 -1.60 8.59 21.25
N ARG A 135 -0.72 8.77 20.25
CA ARG A 135 -0.59 7.85 19.12
C ARG A 135 -0.40 6.39 19.55
N ASN A 136 0.31 6.17 20.65
CA ASN A 136 0.59 4.84 21.19
C ASN A 136 -0.61 4.17 21.87
N ALA A 137 -1.76 4.83 21.93
CA ALA A 137 -3.02 4.30 22.45
C ALA A 137 -4.13 4.24 21.39
N TRP A 138 -3.83 4.61 20.14
CA TRP A 138 -4.84 4.62 19.08
C TRP A 138 -5.29 3.20 18.76
N LYS A 139 -6.61 3.04 18.59
CA LYS A 139 -7.27 1.81 18.18
C LYS A 139 -8.38 2.15 17.19
N ASN A 140 -8.66 1.25 16.25
CA ASN A 140 -9.84 1.39 15.40
C ASN A 140 -11.10 1.32 16.26
N ASN A 141 -12.04 2.25 16.02
CA ASN A 141 -13.35 2.17 16.65
C ASN A 141 -14.05 0.88 16.18
N GLN A 142 -14.49 0.05 17.13
CA GLN A 142 -15.15 -1.23 16.87
C GLN A 142 -16.67 -1.10 16.79
N GLU A 143 -17.22 0.11 17.03
CA GLU A 143 -18.63 0.39 16.75
C GLU A 143 -18.89 0.17 15.25
N LYS A 144 -19.75 -0.79 14.95
CA LYS A 144 -20.11 -1.14 13.57
C LYS A 144 -20.67 0.09 12.87
N VAL A 145 -19.93 0.62 11.90
CA VAL A 145 -20.54 1.37 10.81
C VAL A 145 -21.18 0.31 9.92
N ASN A 146 -22.45 0.00 10.19
CA ASN A 146 -23.27 -0.74 9.25
C ASN A 146 -23.32 0.07 7.95
N ASP A 147 -23.02 -0.59 6.83
CA ASP A 147 -23.31 -0.19 5.45
C ASP A 147 -22.73 1.16 4.99
N ASP A 148 -21.67 1.14 4.17
CA ASP A 148 -21.55 1.97 2.95
C ASP A 148 -20.12 2.03 2.35
N TYR A 149 -19.10 1.53 3.04
CA TYR A 149 -17.75 1.48 2.47
C TYR A 149 -17.36 0.03 2.22
N LEU A 150 -17.74 -0.49 1.06
CA LEU A 150 -17.05 -1.52 0.27
C LEU A 150 -17.94 -1.87 -0.93
N TYR A 151 -17.68 -1.18 -2.05
CA TYR A 151 -18.24 -1.46 -3.39
C TYR A 151 -19.75 -1.27 -3.56
N SER A 152 -20.15 -0.12 -4.12
CA SER A 152 -21.34 -0.05 -4.96
C SER A 152 -21.01 -0.78 -6.28
N ASN A 153 -21.72 -1.88 -6.56
CA ASN A 153 -21.84 -2.41 -7.92
C ASN A 153 -22.99 -1.69 -8.64
#